data_AF-A0A3M0W1C3-F1
#
_entry.id   AF-A0A3M0W1C3-F1
#
_cell.length_a   1.000
_cell.length_b   1.000
_cell.length_c   1.000
_cell.angle_alpha   90.00
_cell.angle_beta   90.00
_cell.angle_gamma   90.00
#
_symmetry.space_group_name_H-M   'P 1'
#
loop_
_entity.id
_entity.type
_entity.pdbx_description
1 polymer ?
#
loop_
_entity_poly.entity_id
_entity_poly.type
_entity_poly.pdbx_seq_one_letter_code
_entity_poly.pdbx_strand_id
1 'polypeptide(L)'
;MIYSLLILVTFSRALIPAIAAWAATPPDSQQFGPSIDIAAQRGPAIFNSVHDTLRKWGSIVHPNGMSMFLATEDGRAKDYSFDGFDTTWQHMAPLEGSQEQVQLADDGDDRHGWLHTYRTSRPLRFLYLDGLSGNKGHDGVTDTQEFLLRESKDADPRRRDVLLEEDRPPGPPGEYEMVLEVCSLLVRWHLDGMIRTEWAGFEIVKCDFPNGLEQVQAVQRADKPDGWEPPPRHRPGDGHDGDHYSDRPGEEPGPGWPRTCTTCDLDASRTLVDYSSMLSAYFFPVSLANPASNDSSLPRLVNTTADERTTIRECLGRVVKQRLGLTPAQFGWRDVADLVVRRYASALSALATATATATATTTTPTQDVQQRIDYLLQVFIDHADAEDVRDSEAVKRCTRFYLHSIPLQTETDQLIYAAFEAVNNNICTTLFHAQHLLASSSNEDNKQNTLLRIHDSIQSLIKYLSWSAFESDK
;
A
#
# COMPACT_ATOMS: atom_id res chain seq x y z
N MET A 1 -71.58 31.46 16.75
CA MET A 1 -72.51 31.67 15.62
C MET A 1 -71.78 32.39 14.51
N ILE A 2 -71.25 31.65 13.52
CA ILE A 2 -70.82 32.17 12.22
C ILE A 2 -71.17 31.06 11.21
N TYR A 3 -72.09 31.33 10.31
CA TYR A 3 -72.41 30.49 9.14
C TYR A 3 -71.49 30.89 7.99
N SER A 4 -70.85 29.92 7.32
CA SER A 4 -70.38 30.12 5.94
C SER A 4 -70.44 28.82 5.14
N LEU A 5 -71.09 28.98 3.99
CA LEU A 5 -71.51 28.06 2.95
C LEU A 5 -70.32 27.33 2.28
N LEU A 6 -70.37 26.01 2.15
CA LEU A 6 -69.49 25.24 1.25
C LEU A 6 -70.10 25.23 -0.17
N ILE A 7 -69.36 25.72 -1.15
CA ILE A 7 -69.65 25.52 -2.58
C ILE A 7 -68.68 24.46 -3.11
N LEU A 8 -69.21 23.29 -3.49
CA LEU A 8 -68.48 22.25 -4.21
C LEU A 8 -68.39 22.61 -5.69
N VAL A 9 -67.18 22.82 -6.20
CA VAL A 9 -66.89 22.88 -7.65
C VAL A 9 -66.31 21.53 -8.05
N THR A 10 -67.08 20.74 -8.79
CA THR A 10 -66.64 19.47 -9.37
C THR A 10 -65.86 19.74 -10.67
N PHE A 11 -64.55 19.50 -10.67
CA PHE A 11 -63.75 19.45 -11.90
C PHE A 11 -63.70 18.00 -12.40
N SER A 12 -64.38 17.73 -13.52
CA SER A 12 -64.24 16.49 -14.29
C SER A 12 -62.87 16.47 -14.97
N ARG A 13 -61.93 15.67 -14.46
CA ARG A 13 -60.67 15.37 -15.16
C ARG A 13 -60.88 14.19 -16.10
N ALA A 14 -60.72 14.45 -17.40
CA ALA A 14 -60.62 13.44 -18.43
C ALA A 14 -59.36 12.56 -18.18
N LEU A 15 -59.55 11.24 -18.19
CA LEU A 15 -58.49 10.24 -18.15
C LEU A 15 -57.78 10.21 -19.51
N ILE A 16 -56.53 10.68 -19.55
CA ILE A 16 -55.60 10.40 -20.64
C ILE A 16 -54.88 9.09 -20.28
N PRO A 17 -54.90 8.04 -21.13
CA PRO A 17 -54.15 6.84 -20.87
C PRO A 17 -52.66 7.15 -21.04
N ALA A 18 -51.90 7.10 -19.94
CA ALA A 18 -50.44 7.12 -20.01
C ALA A 18 -49.98 5.79 -20.60
N ILE A 19 -49.56 5.83 -21.87
CA ILE A 19 -48.80 4.74 -22.48
C ILE A 19 -47.44 4.73 -21.77
N ALA A 20 -47.27 3.81 -20.83
CA ALA A 20 -45.97 3.51 -20.26
C ALA A 20 -45.11 2.87 -21.37
N ALA A 21 -44.30 3.70 -22.04
CA ALA A 21 -43.21 3.20 -22.83
C ALA A 21 -42.23 2.53 -21.86
N TRP A 22 -42.23 1.20 -21.83
CA TRP A 22 -41.06 0.44 -21.37
C TRP A 22 -39.91 0.81 -22.31
N ALA A 23 -39.12 1.81 -21.92
CA ALA A 23 -37.77 1.94 -22.43
C ALA A 23 -37.05 0.67 -22.00
N ALA A 24 -36.84 -0.25 -22.94
CA ALA A 24 -35.91 -1.35 -22.77
C ALA A 24 -34.58 -0.72 -22.34
N THR A 25 -34.17 -0.98 -21.09
CA THR A 25 -32.83 -0.69 -20.63
C THR A 25 -31.87 -1.32 -21.64
N PRO A 26 -30.93 -0.56 -22.22
CA PRO A 26 -29.89 -1.15 -23.05
C PRO A 26 -29.16 -2.22 -22.21
N PRO A 27 -28.69 -3.31 -22.83
CA PRO A 27 -27.94 -4.33 -22.11
C PRO A 27 -26.74 -3.66 -21.42
N ASP A 28 -26.54 -3.98 -20.14
CA ASP A 28 -25.51 -3.42 -19.26
C ASP A 28 -24.22 -3.09 -20.03
N SER A 29 -23.95 -1.80 -20.21
CA SER A 29 -22.57 -1.34 -20.32
C SER A 29 -21.95 -1.68 -18.97
N GLN A 30 -21.21 -2.79 -18.91
CA GLN A 30 -20.53 -3.25 -17.71
C GLN A 30 -19.77 -2.06 -17.10
N GLN A 31 -20.30 -1.52 -16.00
CA GLN A 31 -19.81 -0.27 -15.44
C GLN A 31 -18.39 -0.51 -14.92
N PHE A 32 -17.40 0.16 -15.52
CA PHE A 32 -16.00 0.05 -15.09
C PHE A 32 -15.89 0.49 -13.62
N GLY A 33 -15.37 -0.39 -12.76
CA GLY A 33 -15.31 -0.16 -11.33
C GLY A 33 -14.60 -1.27 -10.56
N PRO A 34 -14.53 -1.16 -9.22
CA PRO A 34 -14.01 -2.22 -8.38
C PRO A 34 -14.79 -3.52 -8.56
N SER A 35 -14.09 -4.67 -8.56
CA SER A 35 -14.72 -5.98 -8.74
C SER A 35 -14.17 -7.01 -7.76
N ILE A 36 -15.08 -7.75 -7.13
CA ILE A 36 -14.78 -8.86 -6.22
C ILE A 36 -13.98 -9.95 -6.94
N ASP A 37 -14.36 -10.28 -8.18
CA ASP A 37 -13.67 -11.31 -8.96
C ASP A 37 -12.23 -10.90 -9.30
N ILE A 38 -12.03 -9.63 -9.65
CA ILE A 38 -10.70 -9.07 -9.92
C ILE A 38 -9.86 -9.03 -8.64
N ALA A 39 -10.45 -8.64 -7.51
CA ALA A 39 -9.78 -8.63 -6.22
C ALA A 39 -9.35 -10.04 -5.78
N ALA A 40 -10.21 -11.05 -5.96
CA ALA A 40 -9.86 -12.44 -5.69
C ALA A 40 -8.72 -12.94 -6.60
N GLN A 41 -8.76 -12.61 -7.90
CA GLN A 41 -7.70 -12.97 -8.85
C GLN A 41 -6.35 -12.33 -8.50
N ARG A 42 -6.38 -11.10 -7.99
CA ARG A 42 -5.18 -10.33 -7.57
C ARG A 42 -4.88 -10.45 -6.08
N GLY A 43 -5.38 -11.51 -5.45
CA GLY A 43 -5.30 -11.77 -4.02
C GLY A 43 -3.92 -11.51 -3.38
N PRO A 44 -2.82 -12.08 -3.91
CA PRO A 44 -1.49 -11.89 -3.33
C PRO A 44 -1.04 -10.43 -3.32
N ALA A 45 -1.31 -9.70 -4.39
CA ALA A 45 -0.88 -8.31 -4.51
C ALA A 45 -1.64 -7.41 -3.52
N ILE A 46 -2.95 -7.62 -3.36
CA ILE A 46 -3.77 -6.91 -2.37
C ILE A 46 -3.37 -7.29 -0.95
N PHE A 47 -3.14 -8.58 -0.69
CA PHE A 47 -2.65 -9.07 0.59
C PHE A 47 -1.31 -8.42 0.96
N ASN A 48 -0.37 -8.33 0.01
CA ASN A 48 0.94 -7.73 0.22
C ASN A 48 0.83 -6.23 0.45
N SER A 49 0.04 -5.49 -0.34
CA SER A 49 -0.21 -4.06 -0.07
C SER A 49 -0.72 -3.81 1.35
N VAL A 50 -1.62 -4.64 1.87
CA VAL A 50 -2.14 -4.53 3.25
C VAL A 50 -1.08 -4.92 4.28
N HIS A 51 -0.40 -6.05 4.10
CA HIS A 51 0.62 -6.56 5.01
C HIS A 51 1.83 -5.63 5.13
N ASP A 52 2.24 -5.03 4.02
CA ASP A 52 3.44 -4.20 3.91
C ASP A 52 3.17 -2.72 4.22
N THR A 53 1.92 -2.35 4.48
CA THR A 53 1.56 -0.98 4.88
C THR A 53 2.36 -0.56 6.12
N LEU A 54 3.05 0.59 6.03
CA LEU A 54 3.94 1.14 7.08
C LEU A 54 5.14 0.22 7.42
N ARG A 55 5.50 -0.72 6.54
CA ARG A 55 6.69 -1.56 6.68
C ARG A 55 7.69 -1.27 5.57
N LYS A 56 8.85 -0.72 5.94
CA LYS A 56 9.86 -0.36 4.96
C LYS A 56 10.35 -1.58 4.17
N TRP A 57 10.63 -2.70 4.84
CA TRP A 57 11.06 -3.93 4.17
C TRP A 57 10.02 -4.42 3.16
N GLY A 58 8.74 -4.36 3.53
CA GLY A 58 7.64 -4.71 2.63
C GLY A 58 7.61 -3.82 1.39
N SER A 59 7.75 -2.50 1.57
CA SER A 59 7.89 -1.55 0.46
C SER A 59 9.11 -1.82 -0.41
N ILE A 60 10.25 -2.27 0.15
CA ILE A 60 11.45 -2.63 -0.62
C ILE A 60 11.19 -3.86 -1.50
N VAL A 61 10.52 -4.87 -0.97
CA VAL A 61 10.18 -6.10 -1.71
C VAL A 61 9.11 -5.83 -2.78
N HIS A 62 8.17 -4.93 -2.49
CA HIS A 62 7.09 -4.52 -3.39
C HIS A 62 7.17 -3.01 -3.70
N PRO A 63 8.16 -2.56 -4.50
CA PRO A 63 8.47 -1.14 -4.70
C PRO A 63 7.36 -0.37 -5.43
N ASN A 64 6.72 -0.99 -6.41
CA ASN A 64 5.67 -0.36 -7.20
C ASN A 64 4.32 -0.50 -6.50
N GLY A 65 4.06 0.43 -5.59
CA GLY A 65 2.80 0.55 -4.88
C GLY A 65 1.62 0.86 -5.81
N MET A 66 0.48 0.22 -5.56
CA MET A 66 -0.77 0.39 -6.32
C MET A 66 -1.97 0.70 -5.42
N SER A 67 -1.73 0.96 -4.13
CA SER A 67 -2.75 1.08 -3.09
C SER A 67 -2.56 2.35 -2.26
N MET A 68 -3.67 2.99 -1.94
CA MET A 68 -3.71 4.24 -1.19
C MET A 68 -4.69 4.10 -0.03
N PHE A 69 -4.34 4.70 1.11
CA PHE A 69 -5.09 4.57 2.36
C PHE A 69 -5.21 5.92 3.03
N LEU A 70 -6.32 6.20 3.72
CA LEU A 70 -6.33 7.28 4.70
C LEU A 70 -5.49 6.88 5.90
N ALA A 71 -4.64 7.81 6.33
CA ALA A 71 -3.84 7.72 7.53
C ALA A 71 -4.10 8.92 8.42
N THR A 72 -4.07 8.71 9.74
CA THR A 72 -4.18 9.79 10.72
C THR A 72 -3.02 9.72 11.69
N GLU A 73 -2.29 10.83 11.83
CA GLU A 73 -1.39 11.02 12.96
C GLU A 73 -2.21 11.53 14.13
N ASP A 74 -2.36 10.70 15.16
CA ASP A 74 -3.07 11.15 16.35
C ASP A 74 -2.25 12.22 17.08
N GLY A 75 -2.92 13.31 17.46
CA GLY A 75 -2.29 14.49 18.07
C GLY A 75 -1.69 14.26 19.46
N ARG A 76 -1.33 13.02 19.83
CA ARG A 76 -0.68 12.71 21.11
C ARG A 76 0.80 13.05 21.03
N ALA A 77 1.12 14.35 21.00
CA ALA A 77 2.45 14.92 21.21
C ALA A 77 3.60 14.03 20.68
N LYS A 78 3.63 13.78 19.37
CA LYS A 78 4.67 12.96 18.75
C LYS A 78 5.67 13.88 18.08
N ASP A 79 6.94 13.73 18.46
CA ASP A 79 8.05 14.50 17.91
C ASP A 79 8.50 13.89 16.57
N TYR A 80 8.37 14.65 15.48
CA TYR A 80 8.90 14.30 14.16
C TYR A 80 10.24 14.97 13.98
N SER A 81 11.31 14.18 13.87
CA SER A 81 12.64 14.70 13.58
C SER A 81 12.89 14.66 12.07
N PHE A 82 13.10 15.82 11.46
CA PHE A 82 13.48 15.98 10.06
C PHE A 82 14.96 16.31 9.99
N ASP A 83 15.74 15.40 9.41
CA ASP A 83 17.16 15.61 9.20
C ASP A 83 17.36 16.36 7.89
N GLY A 84 17.57 17.68 7.99
CA GLY A 84 17.93 18.54 6.86
C GLY A 84 19.41 18.36 6.51
N PHE A 85 19.79 17.16 6.05
CA PHE A 85 21.11 16.94 5.46
C PHE A 85 21.19 17.36 4.00
N ASP A 86 20.05 17.61 3.37
CA ASP A 86 19.97 18.25 2.08
C ASP A 86 19.51 19.69 2.31
N THR A 87 20.13 20.65 1.62
CA THR A 87 19.85 22.09 1.71
C THR A 87 18.48 22.46 1.10
N THR A 88 17.47 21.61 1.29
CA THR A 88 16.19 21.63 0.58
C THR A 88 15.05 22.29 1.36
N TRP A 89 15.28 22.77 2.59
CA TRP A 89 14.22 23.37 3.41
C TRP A 89 14.61 24.70 4.02
N GLN A 90 15.12 25.63 3.20
CA GLN A 90 15.38 27.00 3.66
C GLN A 90 14.27 28.02 3.40
N HIS A 91 13.19 27.71 2.68
CA HIS A 91 12.20 28.74 2.34
C HIS A 91 10.76 28.23 2.45
N MET A 92 10.19 28.38 3.64
CA MET A 92 8.73 28.52 3.81
C MET A 92 8.47 29.67 4.78
N ALA A 93 8.40 30.88 4.24
CA ALA A 93 7.96 32.05 4.98
C ALA A 93 6.42 32.03 5.13
N PRO A 94 5.85 32.33 6.32
CA PRO A 94 4.42 32.51 6.48
C PRO A 94 3.92 33.72 5.69
N LEU A 95 2.87 33.56 4.89
CA LEU A 95 2.11 34.67 4.33
C LEU A 95 1.32 35.37 5.45
N GLU A 96 1.81 36.55 5.82
CA GLU A 96 1.15 37.70 6.46
C GLU A 96 0.24 37.45 7.68
N GLY A 97 0.68 37.91 8.85
CA GLY A 97 -0.26 38.14 9.96
C GLY A 97 0.28 38.15 11.40
N SER A 98 1.58 38.00 11.64
CA SER A 98 2.17 38.28 12.95
C SER A 98 3.67 38.56 12.79
N GLN A 99 4.05 39.81 13.01
CA GLN A 99 5.44 40.23 13.08
C GLN A 99 6.11 39.63 14.31
N GLU A 100 6.60 38.40 14.18
CA GLU A 100 7.82 37.96 14.85
C GLU A 100 8.66 37.29 13.76
N GLN A 101 9.46 38.11 13.09
CA GLN A 101 10.48 37.66 12.15
C GLN A 101 11.45 36.78 12.93
N VAL A 102 11.36 35.46 12.79
CA VAL A 102 12.52 34.61 13.02
C VAL A 102 13.46 34.89 11.85
N GLN A 103 14.32 35.90 12.01
CA GLN A 103 15.50 36.06 11.17
C GLN A 103 16.40 34.84 11.40
N LEU A 104 16.22 33.79 10.60
CA LEU A 104 17.30 32.86 10.34
C LEU A 104 18.30 33.65 9.49
N ALA A 105 19.40 34.04 10.12
CA ALA A 105 20.48 34.74 9.44
C ALA A 105 20.96 33.87 8.27
N ASP A 106 20.87 34.42 7.06
CA ASP A 106 21.65 33.99 5.90
C ASP A 106 23.11 34.41 6.14
N ASP A 107 23.72 33.81 7.15
CA ASP A 107 25.17 33.81 7.30
C ASP A 107 25.65 32.68 6.40
N GLY A 108 26.20 33.03 5.24
CA GLY A 108 26.65 32.14 4.16
C GLY A 108 27.72 31.12 4.55
N ASP A 109 27.37 30.25 5.48
CA ASP A 109 28.19 29.18 6.01
C ASP A 109 27.45 27.85 5.80
N ASP A 110 27.42 27.40 4.54
CA ASP A 110 26.90 26.10 4.05
C ASP A 110 27.57 24.87 4.69
N ARG A 111 28.35 25.07 5.75
CA ARG A 111 29.12 24.04 6.44
C ARG A 111 28.21 23.08 7.22
N HIS A 112 27.02 23.46 7.66
CA HIS A 112 26.16 22.58 8.47
C HIS A 112 24.69 22.58 8.02
N GLY A 113 24.01 21.46 8.28
CA GLY A 113 22.55 21.33 8.14
C GLY A 113 21.81 21.55 9.47
N TRP A 114 20.49 21.40 9.46
CA TRP A 114 19.64 21.53 10.65
C TRP A 114 18.74 20.31 10.85
N LEU A 115 18.64 19.84 12.09
CA LEU A 115 17.65 18.85 12.52
C LEU A 115 16.47 19.58 13.16
N HIS A 116 15.35 19.64 12.45
CA HIS A 116 14.13 20.23 13.00
C HIS A 116 13.27 19.15 13.64
N THR A 117 12.69 19.44 14.80
CA THR A 117 11.70 18.57 15.42
C THR A 117 10.38 19.28 15.57
N TYR A 118 9.32 18.66 15.09
CA TYR A 118 7.97 19.22 15.15
C TYR A 118 7.04 18.32 15.95
N ARG A 119 6.02 18.93 16.54
CA ARG A 119 4.94 18.25 17.24
C ARG A 119 3.61 18.59 16.59
N THR A 120 2.72 17.61 16.46
CA THR A 120 1.35 17.85 15.99
C THR A 120 0.56 18.66 17.03
N SER A 121 -0.09 19.76 16.59
CA SER A 121 -0.99 20.57 17.44
C SER A 121 -2.46 20.14 17.33
N ARG A 122 -2.78 19.31 16.34
CA ARG A 122 -4.07 18.64 16.14
C ARG A 122 -3.85 17.32 15.40
N PRO A 123 -4.85 16.42 15.37
CA PRO A 123 -4.80 15.27 14.47
C PRO A 123 -4.59 15.73 13.01
N LEU A 124 -3.62 15.11 12.34
CA LEU A 124 -3.32 15.38 10.94
C LEU A 124 -3.77 14.20 10.09
N ARG A 125 -4.35 14.49 8.91
CA ARG A 125 -4.96 13.49 8.03
C ARG A 125 -4.19 13.41 6.73
N PHE A 126 -3.68 12.25 6.39
CA PHE A 126 -2.83 12.05 5.24
C PHE A 126 -3.40 10.99 4.30
N LEU A 127 -2.99 11.04 3.04
CA LEU A 127 -3.07 9.90 2.13
C LEU A 127 -1.75 9.12 2.22
N TYR A 128 -1.78 7.89 2.73
CA TYR A 128 -0.63 6.99 2.68
C TYR A 128 -0.58 6.32 1.31
N LEU A 129 0.60 6.33 0.69
CA LEU A 129 0.90 5.71 -0.59
C LEU A 129 1.79 4.49 -0.34
N ASP A 130 1.35 3.29 -0.75
CA ASP A 130 2.13 2.07 -0.57
C ASP A 130 3.37 2.01 -1.48
N GLY A 131 4.20 0.97 -1.28
CA GLY A 131 5.46 0.80 -1.98
C GLY A 131 6.50 1.87 -1.63
N LEU A 132 7.50 1.98 -2.50
CA LEU A 132 8.58 2.97 -2.40
C LEU A 132 8.19 4.28 -3.11
N SER A 133 6.97 4.75 -2.86
CA SER A 133 6.37 5.89 -3.56
C SER A 133 7.10 7.24 -3.40
N GLY A 134 8.03 7.36 -2.45
CA GLY A 134 8.91 8.53 -2.34
C GLY A 134 10.15 8.45 -3.24
N ASN A 135 10.52 7.25 -3.70
CA ASN A 135 11.76 7.07 -4.44
C ASN A 135 11.76 7.76 -5.80
N LYS A 136 12.99 8.08 -6.22
CA LYS A 136 13.28 8.76 -7.46
C LYS A 136 13.61 7.71 -8.52
N GLY A 137 12.84 7.65 -9.61
CA GLY A 137 13.06 6.68 -10.68
C GLY A 137 11.94 6.64 -11.71
N HIS A 138 12.19 5.97 -12.83
CA HIS A 138 11.18 5.72 -13.89
C HIS A 138 10.69 4.25 -13.90
N ASP A 139 11.04 3.50 -12.85
CA ASP A 139 10.72 2.09 -12.62
C ASP A 139 9.25 1.86 -12.20
N GLY A 140 8.54 2.92 -11.82
CA GLY A 140 7.10 2.90 -11.57
C GLY A 140 6.70 3.17 -10.13
N VAL A 141 7.66 3.45 -9.24
CA VAL A 141 7.39 3.77 -7.84
C VAL A 141 6.51 5.01 -7.65
N THR A 142 6.57 5.97 -8.57
CA THR A 142 5.74 7.19 -8.58
C THR A 142 4.43 7.05 -9.37
N ASP A 143 4.13 5.89 -9.97
CA ASP A 143 3.01 5.73 -10.91
C ASP A 143 1.66 6.15 -10.28
N THR A 144 1.40 5.85 -9.00
CA THR A 144 0.16 6.26 -8.33
C THR A 144 0.03 7.79 -8.25
N GLN A 145 1.12 8.49 -7.95
CA GLN A 145 1.15 9.96 -7.95
C GLN A 145 0.97 10.49 -9.36
N GLU A 146 1.73 10.00 -10.33
CA GLU A 146 1.75 10.50 -11.70
C GLU A 146 0.47 10.26 -12.47
N PHE A 147 -0.11 9.06 -12.35
CA PHE A 147 -1.27 8.65 -13.14
C PHE A 147 -2.58 8.89 -12.40
N LEU A 148 -2.65 8.63 -11.09
CA LEU A 148 -3.92 8.66 -10.36
C LEU A 148 -4.15 9.97 -9.61
N LEU A 149 -3.12 10.59 -9.01
CA LEU A 149 -3.29 11.75 -8.15
C LEU A 149 -3.01 13.09 -8.84
N ARG A 150 -2.07 13.11 -9.77
CA ARG A 150 -1.70 14.32 -10.51
C ARG A 150 -2.87 14.81 -11.36
N GLU A 151 -3.27 16.06 -11.15
CA GLU A 151 -4.30 16.69 -11.96
C GLU A 151 -3.76 17.21 -13.29
N SER A 152 -4.64 17.32 -14.30
CA SER A 152 -4.31 18.08 -15.51
C SER A 152 -3.98 19.52 -15.13
N LYS A 153 -3.10 20.17 -15.89
CA LYS A 153 -2.56 21.53 -15.66
C LYS A 153 -3.61 22.66 -15.61
N ASP A 154 -4.90 22.32 -15.65
CA ASP A 154 -6.05 23.21 -15.66
C ASP A 154 -6.55 23.60 -14.25
N ALA A 155 -5.92 23.08 -13.18
CA ALA A 155 -6.19 23.47 -11.80
C ALA A 155 -5.44 24.78 -11.43
N ASP A 156 -6.21 25.78 -10.98
CA ASP A 156 -5.84 27.16 -10.59
C ASP A 156 -4.36 27.59 -10.78
N PRO A 157 -4.00 28.16 -11.96
CA PRO A 157 -2.61 28.53 -12.27
C PRO A 157 -2.00 29.55 -11.29
N ARG A 158 -2.82 30.39 -10.64
CA ARG A 158 -2.32 31.54 -9.86
C ARG A 158 -1.53 31.18 -8.60
N ARG A 159 -1.80 30.02 -7.99
CA ARG A 159 -1.05 29.54 -6.80
C ARG A 159 0.18 28.72 -7.18
N ARG A 160 0.09 27.97 -8.27
CA ARG A 160 1.20 27.15 -8.80
C ARG A 160 2.32 28.04 -9.34
N ASP A 161 1.98 29.08 -10.09
CA ASP A 161 2.97 29.90 -10.78
C ASP A 161 3.82 30.70 -9.77
N VAL A 162 3.23 31.18 -8.66
CA VAL A 162 3.96 31.89 -7.59
C VAL A 162 4.96 30.99 -6.85
N LEU A 163 4.58 29.74 -6.53
CA LEU A 163 5.48 28.78 -5.86
C LEU A 163 6.57 28.21 -6.79
N LEU A 164 6.39 28.34 -8.11
CA LEU A 164 7.40 27.96 -9.11
C LEU A 164 8.35 29.12 -9.48
N GLU A 165 8.00 30.36 -9.10
CA GLU A 165 8.81 31.58 -9.23
C GLU A 165 9.77 31.79 -8.04
N GLU A 166 9.54 31.15 -6.89
CA GLU A 166 10.48 31.11 -5.75
C GLU A 166 11.71 30.25 -6.06
N ASP A 167 12.84 30.52 -5.38
CA ASP A 167 14.07 29.71 -5.47
C ASP A 167 13.75 28.24 -5.15
N ARG A 168 13.68 27.43 -6.21
CA ARG A 168 13.24 26.04 -6.11
C ARG A 168 14.17 25.27 -5.17
N PRO A 169 13.65 24.50 -4.21
CA PRO A 169 14.49 23.58 -3.47
C PRO A 169 15.14 22.59 -4.45
N PRO A 170 16.44 22.26 -4.30
CA PRO A 170 17.10 21.28 -5.16
C PRO A 170 16.35 19.94 -5.10
N GLY A 171 16.08 19.36 -6.27
CA GLY A 171 15.33 18.10 -6.37
C GLY A 171 15.34 17.56 -7.80
N PRO A 172 14.88 16.32 -8.01
CA PRO A 172 14.71 15.75 -9.34
C PRO A 172 13.82 16.64 -10.21
N PRO A 173 14.13 16.82 -11.50
CA PRO A 173 13.29 17.58 -12.40
C PRO A 173 11.84 17.08 -12.38
N GLY A 174 10.89 17.97 -12.10
CA GLY A 174 9.45 17.67 -12.13
C GLY A 174 8.83 17.09 -10.84
N GLU A 175 9.63 16.69 -9.85
CA GLU A 175 9.07 16.14 -8.59
C GLU A 175 8.31 17.22 -7.80
N TYR A 176 8.92 18.39 -7.63
CA TYR A 176 8.30 19.51 -6.91
C TYR A 176 6.97 19.92 -7.56
N GLU A 177 6.94 19.98 -8.89
CA GLU A 177 5.74 20.31 -9.66
C GLU A 177 4.64 19.25 -9.47
N MET A 178 4.99 17.96 -9.49
CA MET A 178 4.07 16.86 -9.20
C MET A 178 3.51 16.98 -7.77
N VAL A 179 4.36 17.23 -6.77
CA VAL A 179 3.95 17.37 -5.37
C VAL A 179 2.95 18.53 -5.20
N LEU A 180 3.17 19.68 -5.83
CA LEU A 180 2.23 20.81 -5.79
C LEU A 180 0.87 20.46 -6.41
N GLU A 181 0.86 19.75 -7.54
CA GLU A 181 -0.35 19.32 -8.22
C GLU A 181 -1.13 18.29 -7.39
N VAL A 182 -0.44 17.32 -6.78
CA VAL A 182 -1.04 16.35 -5.85
C VAL A 182 -1.58 17.05 -4.61
N CYS A 183 -0.82 17.97 -4.01
CA CYS A 183 -1.26 18.73 -2.84
C CYS A 183 -2.52 19.56 -3.09
N SER A 184 -2.67 20.10 -4.30
CA SER A 184 -3.88 20.82 -4.71
C SER A 184 -5.13 19.92 -4.71
N LEU A 185 -4.98 18.64 -5.05
CA LEU A 185 -6.04 17.64 -4.93
C LEU A 185 -6.32 17.29 -3.45
N LEU A 186 -5.27 16.98 -2.68
CA LEU A 186 -5.39 16.54 -1.29
C LEU A 186 -6.03 17.60 -0.39
N VAL A 187 -5.69 18.87 -0.55
CA VAL A 187 -6.29 19.99 0.19
C VAL A 187 -7.79 20.12 -0.12
N ARG A 188 -8.22 19.91 -1.38
CA ARG A 188 -9.64 19.88 -1.75
C ARG A 188 -10.40 18.71 -1.13
N TRP A 189 -9.72 17.62 -0.84
CA TRP A 189 -10.25 16.51 -0.05
C TRP A 189 -10.14 16.70 1.46
N HIS A 190 -9.70 17.88 1.92
CA HIS A 190 -9.48 18.20 3.33
C HIS A 190 -8.45 17.28 4.02
N LEU A 191 -7.42 16.89 3.28
CA LEU A 191 -6.23 16.20 3.78
C LEU A 191 -5.08 17.21 3.98
N ASP A 192 -4.21 16.90 4.93
CA ASP A 192 -3.03 17.67 5.32
C ASP A 192 -1.81 17.40 4.42
N GLY A 193 -1.83 16.31 3.66
CA GLY A 193 -0.72 15.89 2.83
C GLY A 193 -0.75 14.40 2.49
N MET A 194 0.42 13.85 2.18
CA MET A 194 0.64 12.43 1.93
C MET A 194 1.82 11.87 2.73
N ILE A 195 1.76 10.57 2.99
CA ILE A 195 2.86 9.78 3.55
C ILE A 195 3.34 8.84 2.45
N ARG A 196 4.64 8.81 2.21
CA ARG A 196 5.27 7.95 1.19
C ARG A 196 6.60 7.40 1.72
N THR A 197 7.15 6.40 1.05
CA THR A 197 8.35 5.68 1.51
C THR A 197 9.50 5.84 0.52
N GLU A 198 10.67 6.20 1.01
CA GLU A 198 11.94 6.18 0.29
C GLU A 198 12.86 5.07 0.83
N TRP A 199 13.95 4.78 0.11
CA TRP A 199 15.02 3.89 0.58
C TRP A 199 15.58 4.29 1.96
N ALA A 200 15.57 5.58 2.29
CA ALA A 200 16.03 6.08 3.59
C ALA A 200 15.02 5.78 4.72
N GLY A 201 13.73 5.86 4.43
CA GLY A 201 12.67 5.68 5.42
C GLY A 201 11.34 6.24 4.94
N PHE A 202 10.48 6.62 5.87
CA PHE A 202 9.20 7.24 5.54
C PHE A 202 9.32 8.76 5.57
N GLU A 203 8.64 9.41 4.63
CA GLU A 203 8.54 10.86 4.54
C GLU A 203 7.07 11.30 4.59
N ILE A 204 6.86 12.48 5.18
CA ILE A 204 5.58 13.16 5.19
C ILE A 204 5.72 14.39 4.30
N VAL A 205 4.93 14.42 3.23
CA VAL A 205 4.78 15.60 2.38
C VAL A 205 3.57 16.38 2.87
N LYS A 206 3.84 17.49 3.57
CA LYS A 206 2.83 18.35 4.18
C LYS A 206 2.47 19.48 3.22
N CYS A 207 1.21 19.58 2.81
CA CYS A 207 0.78 20.54 1.79
C CYS A 207 0.70 21.99 2.29
N ASP A 208 0.52 22.17 3.60
CA ASP A 208 0.52 23.45 4.30
C ASP A 208 1.29 23.25 5.61
N PHE A 209 2.60 23.56 5.58
CA PHE A 209 3.52 23.16 6.62
C PHE A 209 3.26 23.80 7.99
N PRO A 210 3.01 25.12 8.10
CA PRO A 210 2.70 25.75 9.39
C PRO A 210 1.39 25.24 10.02
N ASN A 211 0.52 24.63 9.23
CA ASN A 211 -0.80 24.24 9.68
C ASN A 211 -0.79 22.90 10.43
N GLY A 212 -0.98 22.96 11.74
CA GLY A 212 -1.13 21.78 12.60
C GLY A 212 0.20 21.16 13.06
N LEU A 213 1.32 21.85 12.84
CA LEU A 213 2.65 21.53 13.36
C LEU A 213 3.17 22.68 14.21
N GLU A 214 3.86 22.36 15.29
CA GLU A 214 4.56 23.29 16.18
C GLU A 214 6.03 22.87 16.26
N GLN A 215 6.95 23.79 16.03
CA GLN A 215 8.38 23.50 16.14
C GLN A 215 8.77 23.33 17.61
N VAL A 216 9.30 22.16 17.97
CA VAL A 216 9.79 21.84 19.31
C VAL A 216 11.26 22.24 19.46
N GLN A 217 12.08 21.91 18.47
CA GLN A 217 13.50 22.26 18.44
C GLN A 217 14.01 22.40 17.01
N ALA A 218 15.06 23.19 16.83
CA ALA A 218 15.94 23.14 15.67
C ALA A 218 17.38 23.07 16.18
N VAL A 219 18.07 22.00 15.83
CA VAL A 219 19.44 21.72 16.30
C VAL A 219 20.37 21.70 15.10
N GLN A 220 21.37 22.55 15.12
CA GLN A 220 22.41 22.59 14.10
C GLN A 220 23.18 21.26 14.09
N ARG A 221 23.38 20.68 12.89
CA ARG A 221 24.20 19.48 12.71
C ARG A 221 25.68 19.85 12.74
N ALA A 222 26.54 18.84 12.91
CA ALA A 222 27.98 19.05 12.83
C ALA A 222 28.36 19.64 11.46
N ASP A 223 29.39 20.49 11.46
CA ASP A 223 29.98 20.99 10.22
C ASP A 223 30.46 19.81 9.35
N LYS A 224 30.35 19.99 8.03
CA LYS A 224 30.93 19.12 7.02
C LYS A 224 32.43 19.04 7.26
N PRO A 225 33.04 17.84 7.18
CA PRO A 225 34.48 17.70 7.19
C PRO A 225 35.13 18.58 6.11
N ASP A 226 36.28 19.19 6.41
CA ASP A 226 37.06 19.90 5.41
C ASP A 226 37.39 18.95 4.23
N GLY A 227 37.05 19.37 3.01
CA GLY A 227 37.21 18.55 1.81
C GLY A 227 36.08 17.54 1.56
N TRP A 228 34.97 17.60 2.31
CA TRP A 228 33.73 16.91 1.92
C TRP A 228 33.19 17.55 0.64
N GLU A 229 33.39 16.87 -0.47
CA GLU A 229 32.67 17.17 -1.70
C GLU A 229 31.29 16.49 -1.60
N PRO A 230 30.17 17.22 -1.77
CA PRO A 230 28.89 16.55 -1.99
C PRO A 230 29.07 15.60 -3.18
N PRO A 231 28.41 14.42 -3.19
CA PRO A 231 28.41 13.57 -4.36
C PRO A 231 28.08 14.42 -5.59
N PRO A 232 28.79 14.25 -6.73
CA PRO A 232 28.66 15.16 -7.86
C PRO A 232 27.18 15.34 -8.18
N ARG A 233 26.73 16.60 -8.20
CA ARG A 233 25.37 16.98 -8.61
C ARG A 233 25.21 16.59 -10.07
N HIS A 234 24.92 15.33 -10.35
CA HIS A 234 24.62 14.86 -11.70
C HIS A 234 23.32 15.55 -12.11
N ARG A 235 23.44 16.61 -12.89
CA ARG A 235 22.33 17.15 -13.68
C ARG A 235 21.94 16.06 -14.66
N PRO A 236 20.71 15.54 -14.67
CA PRO A 236 20.30 14.56 -15.67
C PRO A 236 20.33 15.25 -17.04
N GLY A 237 21.30 14.89 -17.87
CA GLY A 237 21.54 15.52 -19.17
C GLY A 237 22.89 15.12 -19.78
N ASP A 238 23.87 14.79 -18.97
CA ASP A 238 25.11 14.19 -19.45
C ASP A 238 24.90 12.68 -19.49
N GLY A 239 24.65 12.16 -20.70
CA GLY A 239 24.47 10.74 -20.96
C GLY A 239 25.69 9.94 -20.54
N HIS A 240 25.59 9.27 -19.39
CA HIS A 240 26.38 8.09 -19.10
C HIS A 240 25.46 7.01 -18.54
N ASP A 241 25.59 5.84 -19.15
CA ASP A 241 24.88 4.61 -18.87
C ASP A 241 24.91 4.27 -17.37
N GLY A 242 23.72 4.06 -16.78
CA GLY A 242 23.45 2.93 -15.90
C GLY A 242 24.46 2.54 -14.83
N ASP A 243 25.09 3.48 -14.12
CA ASP A 243 25.74 3.14 -12.85
C ASP A 243 24.65 2.95 -11.79
N HIS A 244 24.17 1.71 -11.73
CA HIS A 244 23.43 1.14 -10.64
C HIS A 244 24.02 1.63 -9.31
N TYR A 245 23.23 2.34 -8.50
CA TYR A 245 23.44 2.30 -7.06
C TYR A 245 23.11 0.87 -6.63
N SER A 246 24.03 -0.04 -6.91
CA SER A 246 23.94 -1.39 -6.41
C SER A 246 24.24 -1.29 -4.92
N ASP A 247 23.20 -1.12 -4.11
CA ASP A 247 23.20 -1.77 -2.81
C ASP A 247 23.21 -3.27 -3.11
N ARG A 248 24.42 -3.77 -3.39
CA ARG A 248 24.69 -5.20 -3.31
C ARG A 248 24.40 -5.59 -1.86
N PRO A 249 23.71 -6.71 -1.62
CA PRO A 249 23.64 -7.26 -0.28
C PRO A 249 25.08 -7.53 0.18
N GLY A 250 25.58 -6.76 1.16
CA GLY A 250 26.88 -6.96 1.79
C GLY A 250 27.88 -5.80 1.80
N GLU A 251 27.56 -4.62 1.24
CA GLU A 251 28.40 -3.43 1.46
C GLU A 251 27.96 -2.69 2.74
N GLU A 252 28.87 -2.56 3.72
CA GLU A 252 28.60 -1.75 4.90
C GLU A 252 28.42 -0.28 4.49
N PRO A 253 27.32 0.39 4.91
CA PRO A 253 27.15 1.80 4.60
C PRO A 253 28.31 2.59 5.21
N GLY A 254 28.94 3.42 4.40
CA GLY A 254 30.09 4.23 4.80
C GLY A 254 29.83 5.05 6.07
N PRO A 255 30.88 5.35 6.86
CA PRO A 255 30.75 6.02 8.16
C PRO A 255 30.13 7.40 7.98
N GLY A 256 28.85 7.56 8.32
CA GLY A 256 28.14 8.84 8.26
C GLY A 256 26.72 8.77 7.72
N TRP A 257 26.35 7.71 7.00
CA TRP A 257 24.96 7.49 6.63
C TRP A 257 24.19 6.97 7.85
N PRO A 258 22.99 7.51 8.17
CA PRO A 258 22.08 6.84 9.09
C PRO A 258 21.98 5.41 8.62
N ARG A 259 22.29 4.42 9.49
CA ARG A 259 22.12 3.01 9.13
C ARG A 259 20.71 2.90 8.54
N THR A 260 20.62 2.57 7.26
CA THR A 260 19.34 2.32 6.60
C THR A 260 18.71 1.21 7.40
N CYS A 261 17.75 1.59 8.24
CA CYS A 261 17.10 0.63 9.10
C CYS A 261 16.18 -0.18 8.18
N THR A 262 16.67 -1.32 7.71
CA THR A 262 15.95 -2.21 6.80
C THR A 262 14.66 -2.75 7.44
N THR A 263 14.58 -2.72 8.77
CA THR A 263 13.45 -3.20 9.58
C THR A 263 12.67 -2.10 10.31
N CYS A 264 12.87 -0.83 9.95
CA CYS A 264 12.13 0.26 10.59
C CYS A 264 10.72 0.32 10.04
N ASP A 265 9.79 -0.28 10.75
CA ASP A 265 8.37 -0.04 10.57
C ASP A 265 8.02 1.36 11.10
N LEU A 266 7.18 2.09 10.37
CA LEU A 266 6.47 3.21 10.96
C LEU A 266 5.56 2.61 12.02
N ASP A 267 5.85 2.94 13.27
CA ASP A 267 5.09 2.43 14.41
C ASP A 267 3.61 2.77 14.23
N ALA A 268 2.77 1.73 14.10
CA ALA A 268 1.32 1.83 13.99
C ALA A 268 0.68 2.50 15.21
N SER A 269 1.44 2.71 16.30
CA SER A 269 1.00 3.57 17.40
C SER A 269 0.92 5.06 16.99
N ARG A 270 1.76 5.52 16.04
CA ARG A 270 1.90 6.91 15.58
C ARG A 270 0.96 7.21 14.42
N THR A 271 1.03 6.37 13.40
CA THR A 271 0.24 6.51 12.18
C THR A 271 -0.89 5.47 12.19
N LEU A 272 -2.13 5.94 12.35
CA LEU A 272 -3.31 5.09 12.30
C LEU A 272 -3.82 5.00 10.86
N VAL A 273 -3.72 3.82 10.24
CA VAL A 273 -4.20 3.57 8.87
C VAL A 273 -5.63 3.03 8.91
N ASP A 274 -6.51 3.62 8.10
CA ASP A 274 -7.87 3.15 7.90
C ASP A 274 -7.94 2.16 6.74
N TYR A 275 -7.77 0.87 7.02
CA TYR A 275 -7.82 -0.17 5.98
C TYR A 275 -9.16 -0.24 5.23
N SER A 276 -10.27 0.14 5.87
CA SER A 276 -11.57 0.22 5.22
C SER A 276 -11.70 1.41 4.25
N SER A 277 -10.68 2.27 4.18
CA SER A 277 -10.51 3.34 3.19
C SER A 277 -9.53 2.99 2.06
N MET A 278 -8.99 1.77 2.04
CA MET A 278 -8.09 1.33 0.98
C MET A 278 -8.76 1.48 -0.38
N LEU A 279 -8.05 2.12 -1.31
CA LEU A 279 -8.31 2.01 -2.73
C LEU A 279 -7.06 1.48 -3.41
N SER A 280 -7.21 0.42 -4.19
CA SER A 280 -6.11 -0.17 -4.94
C SER A 280 -6.47 -0.28 -6.41
N ALA A 281 -5.50 -0.01 -7.30
CA ALA A 281 -5.64 -0.31 -8.72
C ALA A 281 -5.83 -1.81 -8.97
N TYR A 282 -5.43 -2.67 -8.02
CA TYR A 282 -5.70 -4.10 -8.05
C TYR A 282 -7.19 -4.44 -7.98
N PHE A 283 -8.07 -3.55 -7.50
CA PHE A 283 -9.51 -3.80 -7.50
C PHE A 283 -10.17 -3.62 -8.87
N PHE A 284 -9.50 -2.97 -9.82
CA PHE A 284 -10.06 -2.58 -11.11
C PHE A 284 -9.56 -3.47 -12.24
N PRO A 285 -10.37 -3.71 -13.29
CA PRO A 285 -9.98 -4.49 -14.46
C PRO A 285 -9.06 -3.70 -15.41
N VAL A 286 -8.01 -3.08 -14.89
CA VAL A 286 -7.01 -2.31 -15.65
C VAL A 286 -5.76 -3.12 -15.96
N SER A 287 -5.05 -2.79 -17.05
CA SER A 287 -3.74 -3.38 -17.33
C SER A 287 -2.68 -2.82 -16.39
N LEU A 288 -2.04 -3.70 -15.63
CA LEU A 288 -0.91 -3.38 -14.75
C LEU A 288 0.43 -3.91 -15.29
N ALA A 289 0.48 -4.30 -16.57
CA ALA A 289 1.66 -4.94 -17.15
C ALA A 289 2.83 -3.95 -17.31
N ASN A 290 4.03 -4.39 -16.93
CA ASN A 290 5.26 -3.64 -17.17
C ASN A 290 5.74 -3.80 -18.61
N PRO A 291 5.87 -2.72 -19.40
CA PRO A 291 6.43 -2.80 -20.75
C PRO A 291 7.97 -2.96 -20.76
N ALA A 292 8.66 -2.77 -19.64
CA ALA A 292 10.12 -2.91 -19.57
C ALA A 292 10.56 -4.40 -19.59
N SER A 293 11.62 -4.70 -20.35
CA SER A 293 12.03 -6.08 -20.67
C SER A 293 12.78 -6.83 -19.57
N ASN A 294 13.30 -6.14 -18.55
CA ASN A 294 14.22 -6.73 -17.58
C ASN A 294 13.60 -7.06 -16.22
N ASP A 295 12.42 -6.53 -15.90
CA ASP A 295 11.64 -6.96 -14.73
C ASP A 295 10.14 -6.82 -15.02
N SER A 296 9.60 -7.82 -15.73
CA SER A 296 8.19 -7.84 -16.12
C SER A 296 7.23 -8.09 -14.95
N SER A 297 7.75 -8.30 -13.73
CA SER A 297 6.96 -8.70 -12.57
C SER A 297 6.34 -7.53 -11.80
N LEU A 298 6.97 -6.36 -11.85
CA LEU A 298 6.50 -5.17 -11.12
C LEU A 298 5.31 -4.51 -11.83
N PRO A 299 4.21 -4.18 -11.12
CA PRO A 299 3.04 -3.56 -11.74
C PRO A 299 3.34 -2.14 -12.24
N ARG A 300 2.69 -1.72 -13.34
CA ARG A 300 2.78 -0.35 -13.90
C ARG A 300 1.41 0.18 -14.32
N LEU A 301 1.14 1.47 -14.11
CA LEU A 301 -0.09 2.14 -14.56
C LEU A 301 0.01 2.76 -15.97
N VAL A 302 1.17 2.63 -16.62
CA VAL A 302 1.46 3.23 -17.94
C VAL A 302 0.46 2.84 -19.04
N ASN A 303 -0.13 1.65 -18.95
CA ASN A 303 -1.08 1.12 -19.94
C ASN A 303 -2.55 1.45 -19.63
N THR A 304 -2.83 2.21 -18.58
CA THR A 304 -4.18 2.67 -18.26
C THR A 304 -4.64 3.77 -19.22
N THR A 305 -5.95 3.85 -19.46
CA THR A 305 -6.58 4.94 -20.21
C THR A 305 -6.88 6.14 -19.31
N ALA A 306 -7.11 7.32 -19.92
CA ALA A 306 -7.47 8.51 -19.16
C ALA A 306 -8.81 8.35 -18.40
N ASP A 307 -9.79 7.65 -19.00
CA ASP A 307 -11.10 7.42 -18.41
C ASP A 307 -11.02 6.45 -17.21
N GLU A 308 -10.20 5.40 -17.33
CA GLU A 308 -9.94 4.47 -16.22
C GLU A 308 -9.29 5.20 -15.04
N ARG A 309 -8.24 6.00 -15.30
CA ARG A 309 -7.55 6.79 -14.25
C ARG A 309 -8.49 7.79 -13.59
N THR A 310 -9.34 8.45 -14.37
CA THR A 310 -10.34 9.39 -13.87
C THR A 310 -11.34 8.66 -12.97
N THR A 311 -11.85 7.51 -13.40
CA THR A 311 -12.80 6.72 -12.60
C THR A 311 -12.19 6.23 -11.29
N ILE A 312 -10.92 5.77 -11.31
CA ILE A 312 -10.19 5.36 -10.10
C ILE A 312 -10.04 6.55 -9.15
N ARG A 313 -9.63 7.73 -9.66
CA ARG A 313 -9.49 8.96 -8.86
C ARG A 313 -10.82 9.42 -8.25
N GLU A 314 -11.91 9.37 -9.00
CA GLU A 314 -13.25 9.69 -8.50
C GLU A 314 -13.70 8.72 -7.42
N CYS A 315 -13.38 7.42 -7.58
CA CYS A 315 -13.61 6.42 -6.55
C CYS A 315 -12.83 6.76 -5.28
N LEU A 316 -11.54 7.13 -5.40
CA LEU A 316 -10.72 7.57 -4.27
C LEU A 316 -11.36 8.76 -3.56
N GLY A 317 -11.73 9.81 -4.29
CA GLY A 317 -12.38 10.98 -3.70
C GLY A 317 -13.68 10.66 -2.97
N ARG A 318 -14.44 9.67 -3.46
CA ARG A 318 -15.65 9.17 -2.78
C ARG A 318 -15.33 8.46 -1.47
N VAL A 319 -14.32 7.58 -1.48
CA VAL A 319 -13.85 6.87 -0.28
C VAL A 319 -13.33 7.86 0.73
N VAL A 320 -12.48 8.82 0.32
CA VAL A 320 -11.97 9.88 1.20
C VAL A 320 -13.13 10.63 1.84
N LYS A 321 -14.10 11.10 1.05
CA LYS A 321 -15.27 11.83 1.57
C LYS A 321 -16.09 11.02 2.58
N GLN A 322 -16.25 9.71 2.36
CA GLN A 322 -17.03 8.83 3.25
C GLN A 322 -16.30 8.50 4.55
N ARG A 323 -14.97 8.42 4.50
CA ARG A 323 -14.13 7.92 5.59
C ARG A 323 -13.45 9.02 6.41
N LEU A 324 -13.35 10.24 5.86
CA LEU A 324 -12.65 11.35 6.50
C LEU A 324 -13.21 11.65 7.90
N GLY A 325 -12.33 11.64 8.90
CA GLY A 325 -12.67 11.97 10.29
C GLY A 325 -13.29 10.82 11.08
N LEU A 326 -13.49 9.64 10.48
CA LEU A 326 -13.85 8.44 11.21
C LEU A 326 -12.62 7.88 11.92
N THR A 327 -12.85 7.26 13.08
CA THR A 327 -11.77 6.59 13.81
C THR A 327 -11.49 5.24 13.15
N PRO A 328 -10.23 4.94 12.76
CA PRO A 328 -9.86 3.63 12.25
C PRO A 328 -10.14 2.53 13.28
N ALA A 329 -10.42 1.31 12.80
CA ALA A 329 -10.57 0.16 13.69
C ALA A 329 -9.25 -0.16 14.41
N GLN A 330 -9.32 -0.54 15.68
CA GLN A 330 -8.14 -0.96 16.45
C GLN A 330 -7.57 -2.31 16.00
N PHE A 331 -8.43 -3.18 15.47
CA PHE A 331 -8.07 -4.44 14.83
C PHE A 331 -8.54 -4.36 13.37
N GLY A 332 -7.61 -4.54 12.43
CA GLY A 332 -7.86 -4.34 11.01
C GLY A 332 -7.25 -5.42 10.13
N TRP A 333 -7.27 -5.15 8.82
CA TRP A 333 -6.83 -6.10 7.80
C TRP A 333 -5.34 -6.46 7.89
N ARG A 334 -4.48 -5.54 8.35
CA ARG A 334 -3.05 -5.84 8.61
C ARG A 334 -2.86 -6.84 9.75
N ASP A 335 -3.65 -6.76 10.82
CA ASP A 335 -3.54 -7.73 11.92
C ASP A 335 -3.91 -9.15 11.45
N VAL A 336 -4.91 -9.27 10.57
CA VAL A 336 -5.25 -10.55 9.93
C VAL A 336 -4.13 -11.04 9.03
N ALA A 337 -3.54 -10.15 8.23
CA ALA A 337 -2.40 -10.49 7.40
C ALA A 337 -1.23 -11.01 8.25
N ASP A 338 -0.94 -10.35 9.37
CA ASP A 338 0.10 -10.74 10.32
C ASP A 338 -0.16 -12.11 10.94
N LEU A 339 -1.41 -12.43 11.30
CA LEU A 339 -1.78 -13.76 11.81
C LEU A 339 -1.55 -14.85 10.77
N VAL A 340 -1.92 -14.60 9.51
CA VAL A 340 -1.72 -15.52 8.39
C VAL A 340 -0.23 -15.72 8.10
N VAL A 341 0.52 -14.64 7.92
CA VAL A 341 1.97 -14.68 7.63
C VAL A 341 2.72 -15.36 8.79
N ARG A 342 2.43 -14.99 10.04
CA ARG A 342 3.05 -15.61 11.21
C ARG A 342 2.79 -17.11 11.30
N ARG A 343 1.59 -17.58 10.90
CA ARG A 343 1.26 -19.00 10.91
C ARG A 343 1.96 -19.77 9.80
N TYR A 344 2.02 -19.21 8.60
CA TYR A 344 2.38 -19.99 7.41
C TYR A 344 3.77 -19.69 6.83
N ALA A 345 4.32 -18.48 6.95
CA ALA A 345 5.56 -18.12 6.24
C ALA A 345 6.74 -19.02 6.62
N SER A 346 7.10 -19.06 7.90
CA SER A 346 8.21 -19.91 8.39
C SER A 346 7.93 -21.41 8.19
N ALA A 347 6.67 -21.83 8.30
CA ALA A 347 6.27 -23.22 8.12
C ALA A 347 6.40 -23.66 6.65
N LEU A 348 6.02 -22.80 5.70
CA LEU A 348 6.17 -23.05 4.26
C LEU A 348 7.65 -23.07 3.87
N SER A 349 8.47 -22.12 4.35
CA SER A 349 9.92 -22.13 4.12
C SER A 349 10.56 -23.42 4.65
N ALA A 350 10.21 -23.83 5.88
CA ALA A 350 10.71 -25.07 6.46
C ALA A 350 10.25 -26.32 5.69
N LEU A 351 9.01 -26.35 5.19
CA LEU A 351 8.51 -27.42 4.32
C LEU A 351 9.27 -27.47 2.98
N ALA A 352 9.57 -26.32 2.39
CA ALA A 352 10.35 -26.23 1.16
C ALA A 352 11.77 -26.78 1.36
N THR A 353 12.44 -26.43 2.46
CA THR A 353 13.77 -26.96 2.81
C THR A 353 13.73 -28.45 3.13
N ALA A 354 12.74 -28.90 3.90
CA ALA A 354 12.59 -30.31 4.27
C ALA A 354 12.35 -31.19 3.05
N THR A 355 11.47 -30.76 2.14
CA THR A 355 11.20 -31.48 0.89
C THR A 355 12.41 -31.47 -0.05
N ALA A 356 13.14 -30.36 -0.18
CA ALA A 356 14.39 -30.33 -0.94
C ALA A 356 15.43 -31.33 -0.40
N THR A 357 15.64 -31.34 0.91
CA THR A 357 16.58 -32.25 1.58
C THR A 357 16.16 -33.72 1.41
N ALA A 358 14.87 -34.00 1.50
CA ALA A 358 14.32 -35.33 1.27
C ALA A 358 14.47 -35.77 -0.19
N THR A 359 14.39 -34.84 -1.14
CA THR A 359 14.64 -35.17 -2.55
C THR A 359 16.12 -35.43 -2.86
N ALA A 360 17.03 -34.83 -2.09
CA ALA A 360 18.47 -34.96 -2.27
C ALA A 360 19.10 -36.16 -1.55
N THR A 361 18.43 -36.72 -0.54
CA THR A 361 18.97 -37.82 0.29
C THR A 361 18.05 -39.03 0.23
N THR A 362 18.62 -40.24 0.21
CA THR A 362 17.85 -41.49 0.18
C THR A 362 17.23 -41.87 1.54
N THR A 363 17.31 -40.99 2.54
CA THR A 363 17.13 -41.37 3.96
C THR A 363 16.31 -40.37 4.79
N THR A 364 15.78 -39.30 4.20
CA THR A 364 14.93 -38.37 4.97
C THR A 364 13.55 -39.00 5.21
N PRO A 365 13.04 -39.07 6.45
CA PRO A 365 11.74 -39.65 6.70
C PRO A 365 10.65 -38.75 6.12
N THR A 366 9.86 -39.29 5.18
CA THR A 366 8.57 -38.71 4.75
C THR A 366 7.69 -38.26 5.93
N GLN A 367 7.90 -38.89 7.09
CA GLN A 367 7.27 -38.57 8.35
C GLN A 367 7.51 -37.13 8.86
N ASP A 368 8.68 -36.51 8.64
CA ASP A 368 8.92 -35.11 9.08
C ASP A 368 8.06 -34.13 8.27
N VAL A 369 8.01 -34.31 6.94
CA VAL A 369 7.15 -33.51 6.05
C VAL A 369 5.69 -33.70 6.42
N GLN A 370 5.27 -34.95 6.66
CA GLN A 370 3.90 -35.27 7.07
C GLN A 370 3.53 -34.61 8.40
N GLN A 371 4.37 -34.73 9.43
CA GLN A 371 4.12 -34.12 10.75
C GLN A 371 3.97 -32.59 10.68
N ARG A 372 4.77 -31.93 9.84
CA ARG A 372 4.67 -30.47 9.63
C ARG A 372 3.36 -30.08 8.96
N ILE A 373 2.93 -30.81 7.94
CA ILE A 373 1.64 -30.58 7.26
C ILE A 373 0.49 -30.85 8.22
N ASP A 374 0.52 -31.97 8.94
CA ASP A 374 -0.51 -32.33 9.92
C ASP A 374 -0.65 -31.27 11.01
N TYR A 375 0.48 -30.74 11.53
CA TYR A 375 0.47 -29.65 12.51
C TYR A 375 -0.21 -28.37 11.98
N LEU A 376 -0.10 -28.08 10.67
CA LEU A 376 -0.76 -26.93 10.06
C LEU A 376 -2.28 -27.17 9.90
N LEU A 377 -2.68 -28.38 9.53
CA LEU A 377 -4.05 -28.69 9.09
C LEU A 377 -4.97 -29.23 10.20
N GLN A 378 -4.44 -29.92 11.20
CA GLN A 378 -5.25 -30.67 12.18
C GLN A 378 -6.31 -29.81 12.90
N VAL A 379 -6.01 -28.52 13.14
CA VAL A 379 -6.94 -27.58 13.78
C VAL A 379 -8.23 -27.34 12.96
N PHE A 380 -8.23 -27.65 11.66
CA PHE A 380 -9.36 -27.44 10.76
C PHE A 380 -10.16 -28.72 10.45
N ILE A 381 -9.64 -29.89 10.84
CA ILE A 381 -10.26 -31.19 10.57
C ILE A 381 -11.22 -31.52 11.72
N ASP A 382 -12.53 -31.48 11.45
CA ASP A 382 -13.54 -31.92 12.39
C ASP A 382 -13.93 -33.38 12.11
N HIS A 383 -13.58 -34.28 13.02
CA HIS A 383 -13.92 -35.70 12.89
C HIS A 383 -15.40 -36.01 13.14
N ALA A 384 -16.20 -35.03 13.60
CA ALA A 384 -17.64 -35.16 13.65
C ALA A 384 -18.29 -35.06 12.25
N ASP A 385 -17.60 -34.47 11.27
CA ASP A 385 -18.08 -34.45 9.89
C ASP A 385 -18.08 -35.86 9.29
N ALA A 386 -19.05 -36.08 8.40
CA ALA A 386 -19.11 -37.29 7.59
C ALA A 386 -17.84 -37.41 6.73
N GLU A 387 -17.34 -38.65 6.62
CA GLU A 387 -16.03 -38.94 6.03
C GLU A 387 -15.90 -38.48 4.57
N ASP A 388 -16.99 -38.52 3.81
CA ASP A 388 -17.05 -38.15 2.39
C ASP A 388 -16.95 -36.63 2.13
N VAL A 389 -17.29 -35.80 3.12
CA VAL A 389 -17.26 -34.33 3.01
C VAL A 389 -16.22 -33.67 3.91
N ARG A 390 -15.63 -34.42 4.86
CA ARG A 390 -14.72 -33.91 5.90
C ARG A 390 -13.61 -33.03 5.34
N ASP A 391 -12.92 -33.48 4.31
CA ASP A 391 -11.80 -32.73 3.71
C ASP A 391 -12.30 -31.41 3.09
N SER A 392 -13.43 -31.45 2.40
CA SER A 392 -14.00 -30.25 1.76
C SER A 392 -14.46 -29.22 2.79
N GLU A 393 -15.01 -29.65 3.93
CA GLU A 393 -15.39 -28.76 5.03
C GLU A 393 -14.16 -28.26 5.80
N ALA A 394 -13.13 -29.09 5.98
CA ALA A 394 -11.87 -28.70 6.60
C ALA A 394 -11.15 -27.62 5.77
N VAL A 395 -11.13 -27.73 4.44
CA VAL A 395 -10.63 -26.68 3.53
C VAL A 395 -11.42 -25.38 3.74
N LYS A 396 -12.76 -25.42 3.74
CA LYS A 396 -13.58 -24.21 3.97
C LYS A 396 -13.29 -23.55 5.32
N ARG A 397 -13.14 -24.34 6.39
CA ARG A 397 -12.78 -23.84 7.73
C ARG A 397 -11.39 -23.20 7.72
N CYS A 398 -10.40 -23.87 7.12
CA CYS A 398 -9.04 -23.36 6.97
C CYS A 398 -9.01 -22.01 6.23
N THR A 399 -9.72 -21.92 5.11
CA THR A 399 -9.78 -20.73 4.26
C THR A 399 -10.33 -19.51 5.01
N ARG A 400 -11.40 -19.70 5.80
CA ARG A 400 -12.12 -18.60 6.45
C ARG A 400 -11.68 -18.32 7.88
N PHE A 401 -10.84 -19.18 8.48
CA PHE A 401 -10.54 -19.16 9.90
C PHE A 401 -10.19 -17.76 10.44
N TYR A 402 -9.24 -17.09 9.81
CA TYR A 402 -8.78 -15.75 10.21
C TYR A 402 -9.71 -14.60 9.78
N LEU A 403 -10.69 -14.87 8.91
CA LEU A 403 -11.58 -13.86 8.34
C LEU A 403 -12.89 -13.70 9.15
N HIS A 404 -13.27 -14.68 9.96
CA HIS A 404 -14.55 -14.66 10.71
C HIS A 404 -14.70 -13.47 11.67
N SER A 405 -13.60 -12.90 12.14
CA SER A 405 -13.62 -11.85 13.16
C SER A 405 -13.59 -10.43 12.57
N ILE A 406 -13.45 -10.28 11.25
CA ILE A 406 -13.40 -8.96 10.62
C ILE A 406 -14.82 -8.50 10.25
N PRO A 407 -15.26 -7.33 10.75
CA PRO A 407 -16.51 -6.74 10.31
C PRO A 407 -16.35 -6.16 8.90
N LEU A 408 -17.24 -6.56 7.98
CA LEU A 408 -17.29 -6.00 6.62
C LEU A 408 -18.19 -4.76 6.61
N GLN A 409 -17.60 -3.57 6.73
CA GLN A 409 -18.33 -2.30 6.86
C GLN A 409 -18.43 -1.56 5.53
N THR A 410 -17.44 -1.71 4.65
CA THR A 410 -17.35 -1.00 3.36
C THR A 410 -17.26 -1.97 2.18
N GLU A 411 -17.49 -1.45 0.98
CA GLU A 411 -17.19 -2.16 -0.28
C GLU A 411 -15.71 -2.59 -0.32
N THR A 412 -14.80 -1.71 0.15
CA THR A 412 -13.38 -2.02 0.32
C THR A 412 -13.15 -3.24 1.20
N ASP A 413 -13.85 -3.37 2.34
CA ASP A 413 -13.70 -4.55 3.20
C ASP A 413 -14.11 -5.84 2.46
N GLN A 414 -15.13 -5.79 1.61
CA GLN A 414 -15.55 -6.95 0.81
C GLN A 414 -14.49 -7.32 -0.25
N LEU A 415 -13.85 -6.32 -0.87
CA LEU A 415 -12.78 -6.54 -1.84
C LEU A 415 -11.53 -7.13 -1.17
N ILE A 416 -11.13 -6.61 -0.01
CA ILE A 416 -10.01 -7.16 0.77
C ILE A 416 -10.35 -8.57 1.27
N TYR A 417 -11.58 -8.79 1.75
CA TYR A 417 -12.05 -10.12 2.15
C TYR A 417 -11.89 -11.13 1.02
N ALA A 418 -12.34 -10.80 -0.19
CA ALA A 418 -12.27 -11.69 -1.35
C ALA A 418 -10.81 -12.02 -1.73
N ALA A 419 -9.92 -11.03 -1.69
CA ALA A 419 -8.49 -11.23 -1.90
C ALA A 419 -7.87 -12.17 -0.85
N PHE A 420 -8.17 -11.94 0.43
CA PHE A 420 -7.66 -12.75 1.54
C PHE A 420 -8.24 -14.17 1.53
N GLU A 421 -9.53 -14.32 1.21
CA GLU A 421 -10.17 -15.62 1.05
C GLU A 421 -9.51 -16.42 -0.07
N ALA A 422 -9.19 -15.79 -1.21
CA ALA A 422 -8.48 -16.44 -2.31
C ALA A 422 -7.06 -16.89 -1.92
N VAL A 423 -6.31 -16.04 -1.22
CA VAL A 423 -4.96 -16.37 -0.71
C VAL A 423 -5.01 -17.54 0.27
N ASN A 424 -5.88 -17.45 1.29
CA ASN A 424 -6.02 -18.53 2.28
C ASN A 424 -6.50 -19.82 1.62
N ASN A 425 -7.41 -19.75 0.66
CA ASN A 425 -7.87 -20.91 -0.09
C ASN A 425 -6.71 -21.59 -0.80
N ASN A 426 -5.86 -20.84 -1.50
CA ASN A 426 -4.70 -21.42 -2.21
C ASN A 426 -3.72 -22.11 -1.24
N ILE A 427 -3.45 -21.49 -0.09
CA ILE A 427 -2.63 -22.10 0.98
C ILE A 427 -3.27 -23.42 1.44
N CYS A 428 -4.53 -23.38 1.85
CA CYS A 428 -5.23 -24.52 2.41
C CYS A 428 -5.35 -25.67 1.40
N THR A 429 -5.79 -25.41 0.17
CA THR A 429 -5.92 -26.44 -0.87
C THR A 429 -4.58 -27.08 -1.21
N THR A 430 -3.49 -26.29 -1.26
CA THR A 430 -2.15 -26.81 -1.53
C THR A 430 -1.68 -27.75 -0.42
N LEU A 431 -1.88 -27.37 0.85
CA LEU A 431 -1.48 -28.19 2.00
C LEU A 431 -2.32 -29.47 2.12
N PHE A 432 -3.64 -29.39 1.96
CA PHE A 432 -4.50 -30.58 1.97
C PHE A 432 -4.19 -31.52 0.81
N HIS A 433 -3.91 -30.99 -0.39
CA HIS A 433 -3.48 -31.80 -1.52
C HIS A 433 -2.15 -32.50 -1.22
N ALA A 434 -1.18 -31.81 -0.61
CA ALA A 434 0.08 -32.43 -0.19
C ALA A 434 -0.12 -33.54 0.86
N GLN A 435 -1.00 -33.33 1.84
CA GLN A 435 -1.36 -34.34 2.84
C GLN A 435 -1.95 -35.60 2.18
N HIS A 436 -2.88 -35.42 1.23
CA HIS A 436 -3.49 -36.52 0.50
C HIS A 436 -2.46 -37.30 -0.35
N LEU A 437 -1.55 -36.61 -1.02
CA LEU A 437 -0.47 -37.25 -1.78
C LEU A 437 0.39 -38.14 -0.88
N LEU A 438 0.79 -37.66 0.30
CA LEU A 438 1.58 -38.44 1.27
C LEU A 438 0.82 -39.68 1.75
N ALA A 439 -0.46 -39.53 2.10
CA ALA A 439 -1.30 -40.64 2.55
C ALA A 439 -1.48 -41.75 1.48
N SER A 440 -1.49 -41.36 0.20
CA SER A 440 -1.64 -42.30 -0.93
C SER A 440 -0.34 -43.01 -1.35
N SER A 441 0.82 -42.62 -0.81
CA SER A 441 2.12 -43.13 -1.26
C SER A 441 2.55 -44.42 -0.52
N SER A 442 2.45 -45.56 -1.20
CA SER A 442 2.66 -46.89 -0.60
C SER A 442 4.05 -47.52 -0.81
N ASN A 443 4.80 -47.14 -1.85
CA ASN A 443 6.13 -47.70 -2.18
C ASN A 443 7.22 -46.62 -2.23
N GLU A 444 8.49 -46.98 -1.97
CA GLU A 444 9.61 -46.02 -1.85
C GLU A 444 9.87 -45.15 -3.10
N ASP A 445 9.92 -45.74 -4.30
CA ASP A 445 10.09 -44.96 -5.54
C ASP A 445 8.93 -43.96 -5.78
N ASN A 446 7.73 -44.33 -5.35
CA ASN A 446 6.55 -43.46 -5.41
C ASN A 446 6.63 -42.34 -4.36
N LYS A 447 7.22 -42.60 -3.18
CA LYS A 447 7.43 -41.57 -2.15
C LYS A 447 8.38 -40.47 -2.63
N GLN A 448 9.47 -40.83 -3.32
CA GLN A 448 10.41 -39.83 -3.83
C GLN A 448 9.78 -38.90 -4.87
N ASN A 449 9.05 -39.45 -5.83
CA ASN A 449 8.31 -38.66 -6.82
C ASN A 449 7.20 -37.82 -6.16
N THR A 450 6.54 -38.37 -5.15
CA THR A 450 5.54 -37.64 -4.35
C THR A 450 6.15 -36.43 -3.65
N LEU A 451 7.33 -36.59 -3.04
CA LEU A 451 8.05 -35.49 -2.40
C LEU A 451 8.48 -34.39 -3.38
N LEU A 452 8.92 -34.76 -4.59
CA LEU A 452 9.22 -33.79 -5.65
C LEU A 452 7.98 -32.97 -6.03
N ARG A 453 6.83 -33.63 -6.24
CA ARG A 453 5.57 -32.94 -6.56
C ARG A 453 5.11 -32.00 -5.45
N ILE A 454 5.29 -32.41 -4.19
CA ILE A 454 4.99 -31.57 -3.02
C ILE A 454 5.96 -30.38 -2.97
N HIS A 455 7.26 -30.61 -3.18
CA HIS A 455 8.26 -29.55 -3.24
C HIS A 455 7.87 -28.48 -4.27
N ASP A 456 7.59 -28.89 -5.50
CA ASP A 456 7.19 -27.99 -6.59
C ASP A 456 5.91 -27.22 -6.26
N SER A 457 4.92 -27.88 -5.63
CA SER A 457 3.67 -27.24 -5.21
C SER A 457 3.91 -26.18 -4.12
N ILE A 458 4.75 -26.48 -3.13
CA ILE A 458 5.09 -25.54 -2.04
C ILE A 458 5.93 -24.37 -2.58
N GLN A 459 6.90 -24.63 -3.46
CA GLN A 459 7.68 -23.56 -4.12
C GLN A 459 6.79 -22.66 -4.99
N SER A 460 5.87 -23.26 -5.74
CA SER A 460 4.90 -22.51 -6.54
C SER A 460 3.99 -21.65 -5.64
N LEU A 461 3.57 -22.17 -4.49
CA LEU A 461 2.79 -21.42 -3.50
C LEU A 461 3.62 -20.26 -2.91
N ILE A 462 4.86 -20.50 -2.46
CA ILE A 462 5.74 -19.44 -1.93
C ILE A 462 5.92 -18.32 -2.96
N LYS A 463 6.17 -18.68 -4.23
CA LYS A 463 6.29 -17.71 -5.33
C LYS A 463 4.98 -16.95 -5.58
N TYR A 464 3.84 -17.62 -5.52
CA TYR A 464 2.53 -16.99 -5.67
C TYR A 464 2.24 -15.99 -4.54
N LEU A 465 2.56 -16.35 -3.30
CA LEU A 465 2.35 -15.50 -2.13
C LEU A 465 3.28 -14.28 -2.15
N SER A 466 4.54 -14.48 -2.56
CA SER A 466 5.54 -13.41 -2.70
C SER A 466 5.67 -12.54 -1.44
N TRP A 467 5.49 -13.12 -0.24
CA TRP A 467 5.57 -12.35 1.00
C TRP A 467 6.98 -11.84 1.26
N SER A 468 7.07 -10.60 1.77
CA SER A 468 8.33 -9.99 2.21
C SER A 468 9.09 -10.82 3.25
N ALA A 469 8.38 -11.65 4.01
CA ALA A 469 8.94 -12.62 4.97
C ALA A 469 9.74 -13.78 4.32
N PHE A 470 9.61 -14.01 3.01
CA PHE A 470 10.44 -15.01 2.30
C PHE A 470 11.76 -14.42 1.80
N GLU A 471 11.87 -13.09 1.75
CA GLU A 471 13.05 -12.38 1.23
C GLU A 471 14.00 -11.94 2.35
N SER A 472 13.56 -11.95 3.62
CA SER A 472 14.35 -11.50 4.77
C SER A 472 15.52 -12.42 5.16
N ASP A 473 15.67 -13.58 4.51
CA ASP A 473 16.71 -14.59 4.78
C ASP A 473 17.79 -14.67 3.68
N LYS A 474 17.79 -13.76 2.69
CA LYS A 474 18.76 -13.77 1.58
C LYS A 474 19.98 -12.90 1.81
#